data_AF-A0AAW9HBN7-F1
#
_entry.id   AF-A0AAW9HBN7-F1
#
_cell.length_a   1.000
_cell.length_b   1.000
_cell.length_c   1.000
_cell.angle_alpha   90.00
_cell.angle_beta   90.00
_cell.angle_gamma   90.00
#
_symmetry.space_group_name_H-M   'P 1'
#
loop_
_entity.id
_entity.type
_entity.pdbx_description
1 polymer ?
#
loop_
_entity_poly.entity_id
_entity_poly.type
_entity_poly.pdbx_seq_one_letter_code
_entity_poly.pdbx_strand_id
1 'polypeptide(L)'
;MIKGIAHNRSTLYRMALKHFGPESQALKLIEEAAELGAAASRNLNGNGLGNEVDLAEKMAGIEIMVEQFRLNGMDKLIELAKHNKLKRLAERLEVEYVGDK
;
A
#
# COMPACT_ATOMS: atom_id res chain seq x y z
N MET A 1 9.76 15.79 29.48
CA MET A 1 9.48 15.21 28.15
C MET A 1 8.86 13.84 28.39
N ILE A 2 7.53 13.70 28.31
CA ILE A 2 6.89 12.38 28.48
C ILE A 2 7.29 11.57 27.25
N LYS A 3 8.13 10.54 27.42
CA LYS A 3 8.36 9.53 26.38
C LYS A 3 6.97 8.94 26.08
N GLY A 4 6.46 9.21 24.89
CA GLY A 4 5.12 8.83 24.47
C GLY A 4 4.89 7.32 24.63
N ILE A 5 3.65 6.94 24.94
CA ILE A 5 3.23 5.54 25.01
C ILE A 5 3.61 4.85 23.70
N ALA A 6 4.28 3.69 23.79
CA ALA A 6 4.62 2.90 22.61
C ALA A 6 3.33 2.32 22.01
N HIS A 7 3.10 2.57 20.72
CA HIS A 7 1.97 2.00 19.98
C HIS A 7 2.49 0.97 18.97
N ASN A 8 1.84 -0.18 18.90
CA ASN A 8 2.07 -1.10 17.78
C ASN A 8 1.48 -0.52 16.48
N ARG A 9 1.91 -1.06 15.34
CA ARG A 9 1.51 -0.64 14.00
C ARG A 9 -0.02 -0.53 13.83
N SER A 10 -0.76 -1.58 14.20
CA SER A 10 -2.21 -1.59 14.06
C SER A 10 -2.91 -0.51 14.91
N THR A 11 -2.39 -0.23 16.10
CA THR A 11 -2.89 0.85 16.95
C THR A 11 -2.60 2.21 16.33
N LEU A 12 -1.39 2.42 15.77
CA LEU A 12 -1.05 3.66 15.08
C LEU A 12 -1.97 3.93 13.88
N TYR A 13 -2.27 2.91 13.08
CA TYR A 13 -3.15 3.04 11.92
C TYR A 13 -4.60 3.37 12.30
N ARG A 14 -5.13 2.72 13.35
CA ARG A 14 -6.45 3.07 13.89
C ARG A 14 -6.48 4.49 14.46
N MET A 15 -5.38 4.93 15.10
CA MET A 15 -5.25 6.31 15.58
C MET A 15 -5.22 7.31 14.42
N ALA A 16 -4.51 7.01 13.34
CA ALA A 16 -4.46 7.86 12.15
C ALA A 16 -5.86 8.05 11.55
N LEU A 17 -6.62 6.96 11.34
CA LEU A 17 -7.99 7.09 10.85
C LEU A 17 -8.87 7.88 11.82
N LYS A 18 -8.81 7.59 13.12
CA LYS A 18 -9.64 8.28 14.11
C LYS A 18 -9.32 9.77 14.21
N HIS A 19 -8.05 10.15 14.08
CA HIS A 19 -7.59 11.52 14.24
C HIS A 19 -7.82 12.36 12.99
N PHE A 20 -7.47 11.83 11.81
CA PHE A 20 -7.54 12.57 10.55
C PHE A 20 -8.86 12.38 9.79
N GLY A 21 -9.59 11.29 10.05
CA GLY A 21 -10.84 10.98 9.37
C GLY A 21 -10.66 10.23 8.03
N PRO A 22 -11.72 9.58 7.53
CA PRO A 22 -11.66 8.73 6.35
C PRO A 22 -11.36 9.49 5.06
N GLU A 23 -11.87 10.71 4.89
CA GLU A 23 -11.63 11.53 3.70
C GLU A 23 -10.15 11.93 3.59
N SER A 24 -9.55 12.38 4.70
CA SER A 24 -8.12 12.74 4.70
C SER A 24 -7.22 11.53 4.47
N GLN A 25 -7.58 10.36 4.98
CA GLN A 25 -6.83 9.13 4.68
C GLN A 25 -7.00 8.69 3.22
N ALA A 26 -8.18 8.89 2.62
CA ALA A 26 -8.38 8.64 1.18
C ALA A 26 -7.55 9.62 0.31
N LEU A 27 -7.49 10.90 0.69
CA LEU A 27 -6.60 11.87 0.04
C LEU A 27 -5.13 11.45 0.16
N LYS A 28 -4.71 11.00 1.35
CA LYS A 28 -3.34 10.52 1.55
C LYS A 28 -3.00 9.32 0.67
N LEU A 29 -3.94 8.39 0.48
CA LEU A 29 -3.77 7.28 -0.46
C LEU A 29 -3.58 7.77 -1.91
N ILE A 30 -4.31 8.80 -2.32
CA ILE A 30 -4.16 9.41 -3.65
C ILE A 30 -2.77 10.04 -3.80
N GLU A 31 -2.29 10.77 -2.80
CA GLU A 31 -0.94 11.35 -2.78
C GLU A 31 0.14 10.27 -2.92
N GLU A 32 0.12 9.24 -2.07
CA GLU A 32 1.10 8.14 -2.12
C GLU A 32 1.08 7.41 -3.47
N ALA A 33 -0.11 7.24 -4.07
CA ALA A 33 -0.23 6.60 -5.39
C ALA A 33 0.35 7.46 -6.51
N ALA A 34 0.15 8.79 -6.44
CA ALA A 34 0.73 9.73 -7.40
C ALA A 34 2.26 9.79 -7.25
N GLU A 35 2.77 9.82 -6.02
CA GLU A 35 4.21 9.81 -5.75
C GLU A 35 4.87 8.52 -6.24
N LEU A 36 4.26 7.35 -5.97
CA LEU A 36 4.74 6.07 -6.48
C LEU A 36 4.75 6.02 -8.01
N GLY A 37 3.68 6.51 -8.66
CA GLY A 37 3.61 6.60 -10.12
C GLY A 37 4.72 7.48 -10.71
N ALA A 38 5.00 8.62 -10.08
CA ALA A 38 6.07 9.52 -10.50
C ALA A 38 7.47 8.89 -10.30
N ALA A 39 7.70 8.24 -9.16
CA ALA A 39 8.96 7.55 -8.86
C ALA A 39 9.22 6.37 -9.82
N ALA A 40 8.19 5.59 -10.14
CA ALA A 40 8.27 4.49 -11.10
C ALA A 40 8.59 5.00 -12.52
N SER A 41 7.94 6.10 -12.95
CA SER A 41 8.21 6.73 -14.24
C SER A 41 9.65 7.23 -14.36
N ARG A 42 10.20 7.87 -13.31
CA ARG A 42 11.61 8.29 -13.29
C ARG A 42 12.57 7.12 -13.36
N ASN A 43 12.28 6.02 -12.66
CA ASN A 43 13.10 4.81 -12.70
C ASN A 43 13.09 4.14 -14.08
N LEU A 44 11.95 4.10 -14.78
CA LEU A 44 11.84 3.48 -16.11
C LEU A 44 12.49 4.30 -17.24
N ASN A 45 12.43 5.63 -17.17
CA ASN A 45 12.88 6.50 -18.27
C ASN A 45 14.41 6.63 -18.37
N GLY A 46 15.18 5.94 -17.52
CA GLY A 46 16.61 5.65 -17.75
C GLY A 46 17.56 6.85 -17.82
N ASN A 47 17.08 8.07 -17.58
CA ASN A 47 17.85 9.30 -17.63
C ASN A 47 18.72 9.54 -16.37
N GLY A 48 18.98 8.50 -15.58
CA GLY A 48 19.75 8.58 -14.33
C GLY A 48 19.05 9.32 -13.19
N LEU A 49 17.79 9.73 -13.37
CA LEU A 49 16.96 10.37 -12.34
C LEU A 49 16.18 9.36 -11.49
N GLY A 50 16.23 8.07 -11.87
CA GLY A 50 15.68 6.97 -11.11
C GLY A 50 16.52 6.68 -9.87
N ASN A 51 15.83 6.41 -8.75
CA ASN A 51 16.45 5.97 -7.51
C ASN A 51 15.58 4.86 -6.91
N GLU A 52 16.16 3.67 -6.74
CA GLU A 52 15.46 2.52 -6.16
C GLU A 52 15.08 2.76 -4.68
N VAL A 53 15.86 3.58 -3.97
CA VAL A 53 15.55 3.99 -2.59
C VAL A 53 14.29 4.87 -2.55
N ASP A 54 14.18 5.85 -3.46
CA ASP A 54 12.99 6.69 -3.59
C ASP A 54 11.76 5.82 -3.96
N LEU A 55 11.93 4.90 -4.91
CA LEU A 55 10.86 3.98 -5.31
C LEU A 55 10.39 3.11 -4.14
N ALA A 56 11.31 2.53 -3.37
CA ALA A 56 11.00 1.72 -2.21
C ALA A 56 10.29 2.52 -1.12
N GLU A 57 10.68 3.78 -0.90
CA GLU A 57 10.00 4.66 0.04
C GLU A 57 8.54 4.91 -0.36
N LYS A 58 8.27 5.15 -1.65
CA LYS A 58 6.90 5.36 -2.14
C LYS A 58 6.07 4.07 -2.13
N MET A 59 6.69 2.91 -2.36
CA MET A 59 6.03 1.63 -2.16
C MET A 59 5.62 1.42 -0.70
N ALA A 60 6.51 1.74 0.25
CA ALA A 60 6.20 1.62 1.67
C ALA A 60 5.03 2.53 2.10
N GLY A 61 4.94 3.73 1.54
CA GLY A 61 3.78 4.62 1.73
C GLY A 61 2.47 3.96 1.31
N ILE A 62 2.43 3.35 0.12
CA ILE A 62 1.28 2.60 -0.36
C ILE A 62 0.96 1.38 0.51
N GLU A 63 1.96 0.61 0.93
CA GLU A 63 1.75 -0.55 1.81
C GLU A 63 1.10 -0.12 3.13
N ILE A 64 1.60 0.94 3.76
CA ILE A 64 1.02 1.52 4.97
C ILE A 64 -0.45 1.87 4.73
N MET A 65 -0.75 2.63 3.66
CA MET A 65 -2.11 3.05 3.36
C MET A 65 -3.04 1.85 3.14
N VAL A 66 -2.62 0.85 2.37
CA VAL A 66 -3.39 -0.38 2.16
C VAL A 66 -3.64 -1.12 3.47
N GLU A 67 -2.63 -1.24 4.34
CA GLU A 67 -2.81 -1.85 5.66
C GLU A 67 -3.79 -1.06 6.53
N GLN A 68 -3.80 0.27 6.47
CA GLN A 68 -4.82 1.08 7.17
C GLN A 68 -6.22 0.75 6.65
N PHE A 69 -6.45 0.74 5.34
CA PHE A 69 -7.77 0.45 4.77
C PHE A 69 -8.24 -0.98 5.09
N ARG A 70 -7.33 -1.96 5.12
CA ARG A 70 -7.63 -3.32 5.58
C ARG A 70 -8.17 -3.33 7.01
N LEU A 71 -7.44 -2.71 7.94
CA LEU A 71 -7.85 -2.63 9.35
C LEU A 71 -9.15 -1.86 9.56
N ASN A 72 -9.57 -1.07 8.57
CA ASN A 72 -10.78 -0.25 8.60
C ASN A 72 -11.91 -0.84 7.74
N GLY A 73 -11.94 -2.17 7.58
CA GLY A 73 -13.09 -2.90 7.06
C GLY A 73 -12.97 -3.37 5.61
N MET A 74 -11.91 -3.01 4.89
CA MET A 74 -11.72 -3.44 3.51
C MET A 74 -10.99 -4.79 3.36
N ASP A 75 -10.53 -5.40 4.45
CA ASP A 75 -9.65 -6.58 4.40
C ASP A 75 -10.20 -7.72 3.52
N LYS A 76 -11.44 -8.16 3.78
CA LYS A 76 -12.09 -9.25 3.00
C LYS A 76 -12.27 -8.89 1.52
N LEU A 77 -12.58 -7.62 1.22
CA LEU A 77 -12.76 -7.15 -0.15
C LEU A 77 -11.42 -7.12 -0.90
N ILE A 78 -10.36 -6.69 -0.22
CA ILE A 78 -9.00 -6.67 -0.78
C ILE A 78 -8.51 -8.10 -1.00
N GLU A 79 -8.73 -9.03 -0.06
CA GLU A 79 -8.34 -10.43 -0.26
C GLU A 79 -9.07 -11.10 -1.43
N LEU A 80 -10.37 -10.88 -1.57
CA LEU A 80 -11.12 -11.36 -2.73
C LEU A 80 -10.57 -10.78 -4.05
N ALA A 81 -10.30 -9.46 -4.06
CA ALA A 81 -9.73 -8.80 -5.24
C ALA A 81 -8.32 -9.31 -5.59
N LYS A 82 -7.48 -9.55 -4.58
CA LYS A 82 -6.14 -10.14 -4.73
C LYS A 82 -6.23 -11.54 -5.30
N HIS A 83 -7.06 -12.41 -4.74
CA HIS A 83 -7.27 -13.77 -5.22
C HIS A 83 -7.62 -13.81 -6.71
N ASN A 84 -8.57 -12.97 -7.12
CA ASN A 84 -8.98 -12.87 -8.52
C ASN A 84 -7.89 -12.32 -9.44
N LYS A 85 -7.08 -11.35 -8.96
CA LYS A 85 -5.94 -10.82 -9.72
C LYS A 85 -4.83 -11.87 -9.88
N LEU A 86 -4.56 -12.66 -8.84
CA LEU A 86 -3.55 -13.73 -8.87
C LEU A 86 -3.97 -14.87 -9.79
N LYS A 87 -5.25 -15.27 -9.78
CA LYS A 87 -5.78 -16.21 -10.78
C LYS A 87 -5.53 -15.76 -12.21
N ARG A 88 -5.86 -14.49 -12.52
CA ARG A 88 -5.60 -13.93 -13.86
C ARG A 88 -4.11 -13.85 -14.21
N LEU A 89 -3.25 -13.60 -13.21
CA LEU A 89 -1.81 -13.62 -13.43
C LEU A 89 -1.32 -15.04 -13.76
N ALA A 90 -1.80 -16.04 -13.02
CA ALA A 90 -1.49 -17.44 -13.26
C ALA A 90 -1.95 -17.92 -14.64
N GLU A 91 -3.17 -17.52 -15.06
CA GLU A 91 -3.68 -17.76 -16.41
C GLU A 91 -2.74 -17.18 -17.49
N ARG A 92 -2.27 -15.94 -17.31
CA ARG A 92 -1.33 -15.27 -18.25
C ARG A 92 0.04 -15.93 -18.29
N LEU A 93 0.42 -16.62 -17.22
CA LEU A 93 1.70 -17.33 -17.09
C LEU A 93 1.57 -18.82 -17.42
N GLU A 94 0.38 -19.30 -17.77
CA GLU A 94 0.08 -20.72 -18.04
C GLU A 94 0.42 -21.66 -16.87
N VAL A 95 0.23 -21.18 -15.63
CA VAL A 95 0.45 -21.95 -14.39
C VAL A 95 -0.80 -22.05 -13.54
N GLU A 96 -0.85 -23.03 -12.63
CA GLU A 96 -1.92 -23.16 -11.63
C GLU A 96 -1.64 -22.30 -10.40
N TYR A 97 -2.63 -21.52 -9.96
CA TYR A 97 -2.59 -20.83 -8.67
C TYR A 97 -3.53 -21.50 -7.66
N VAL A 98 -2.92 -22.10 -6.62
CA VAL A 98 -3.62 -22.90 -5.60
C VAL A 98 -3.97 -22.12 -4.33
N GLY A 99 -3.68 -20.81 -4.28
CA GLY A 99 -3.82 -20.00 -3.07
C GLY A 99 -2.70 -20.24 -2.05
N ASP A 100 -2.55 -19.32 -1.10
CA ASP A 100 -1.70 -19.54 0.07
C ASP A 100 -2.43 -20.49 1.03
N LYS A 101 -1.78 -21.60 1.42
CA LYS A 101 -2.31 -22.60 2.36
C LYS A 101 -2.38 -22.07 3.79
#